data_AF-D1W070-F1
#
_entry.id   AF-D1W070-F1
#
_cell.length_a   1.000
_cell.length_b   1.000
_cell.length_c   1.000
_cell.angle_alpha   90.00
_cell.angle_beta   90.00
_cell.angle_gamma   90.00
#
_symmetry.space_group_name_H-M   'P 1'
#
loop_
_entity.id
_entity.type
_entity.pdbx_description
1 polymer ?
#
loop_
_entity_poly.entity_id
_entity_poly.type
_entity_poly.pdbx_seq_one_letter_code
_entity_poly.pdbx_strand_id
1 'polypeptide(L)'
;MFAGILSAASACTTDEINSDSIFKNKETVQTDFDKWLTKNFTDPYNVQFNYRYIDKLSDNRYNVVPADEEKSKVIAQLVKHVWLDAYKEVAGESFMKQNCFRVMQLIGSPEYDGQNKIVLGTAEGGLKILLFRINELDPTNIYVNQDNPYANKRSKPLDLNHWYFHTMHHEFSHILHQKKSYSTEYRTISAGKYHAADWVNVKDEDAAADGFVTGYGSSEPNEDFAELYSTYVTYTDEAWQNILDHGVVVKKDASGAVIYARDKNGDYVYQKDAKGNRILETDANGDLISVTDANGNVVYATDKDGKYEFFKDEKGNRIPMYKIHQKLGVHYTMTDKGLTPYFIFKGNAYPLTVAAGEPVYQRTADGEIVYDKDGNPQPEYFRVPQFEYLKQPEVDTFGRDAILKKLAIMKSYFQESWGIDLDKLRSVVLRRSKEASTLDLKTLK
;
A
#
# COMPACT_ATOMS: atom_id res chain seq x y z
N MET A 1 -66.62 54.28 50.60
CA MET A 1 -67.13 54.22 51.98
C MET A 1 -67.60 52.79 52.21
N PHE A 2 -67.15 52.16 53.31
CA PHE A 2 -67.54 50.83 53.83
C PHE A 2 -67.20 49.61 52.94
N ALA A 3 -66.25 48.72 53.28
CA ALA A 3 -66.08 47.90 54.50
C ALA A 3 -67.27 46.97 54.74
N GLY A 4 -67.16 45.70 54.35
CA GLY A 4 -67.09 44.56 55.30
C GLY A 4 -68.27 43.60 55.03
N ILE A 5 -68.28 42.29 55.27
CA ILE A 5 -67.49 41.35 56.07
C ILE A 5 -67.88 39.92 55.59
N LEU A 6 -66.88 39.06 55.35
CA LEU A 6 -66.65 37.71 55.90
C LEU A 6 -67.87 36.77 56.13
N SER A 7 -67.86 35.51 55.67
CA SER A 7 -67.30 34.33 56.37
C SER A 7 -67.36 33.10 55.42
N ALA A 8 -66.25 32.46 55.05
CA ALA A 8 -65.59 31.31 55.69
C ALA A 8 -66.31 29.94 55.56
N ALA A 9 -65.75 29.05 54.74
CA ALA A 9 -65.82 27.60 54.92
C ALA A 9 -64.50 26.96 54.43
N SER A 10 -63.95 26.14 55.32
CA SER A 10 -62.62 25.53 55.38
C SER A 10 -62.29 24.50 54.29
N ALA A 11 -61.00 24.42 53.91
CA ALA A 11 -60.28 23.15 53.75
C ALA A 11 -58.75 23.35 53.86
N CYS A 12 -58.21 22.86 54.99
CA CYS A 12 -56.85 22.37 55.23
C CYS A 12 -56.32 21.48 54.07
N THR A 13 -55.05 21.26 53.79
CA THR A 13 -53.73 21.46 54.43
C THR A 13 -52.72 21.47 53.28
N THR A 14 -51.71 22.34 53.31
CA THR A 14 -50.57 22.25 52.38
C THR A 14 -49.64 21.13 52.83
N ASP A 15 -49.59 20.04 52.08
CA ASP A 15 -48.46 19.11 52.14
C ASP A 15 -47.21 19.86 51.66
N GLU A 16 -46.24 20.04 52.56
CA GLU A 16 -44.93 20.56 52.17
C GLU A 16 -44.28 19.57 51.21
N ILE A 17 -44.05 20.02 49.98
CA ILE A 17 -43.26 19.28 48.99
C ILE A 17 -41.84 19.22 49.53
N ASN A 18 -41.41 18.01 49.90
CA ASN A 18 -40.03 17.72 50.27
C ASN A 18 -39.08 18.26 49.19
N SER A 19 -38.20 19.18 49.56
CA SER A 19 -37.26 19.86 48.66
C SER A 19 -36.01 19.02 48.32
N ASP A 20 -35.93 17.79 48.81
CA ASP A 20 -34.90 16.84 48.40
C ASP A 20 -35.17 16.33 46.98
N SER A 21 -34.39 16.85 46.02
CA SER A 21 -34.30 16.30 44.67
C SER A 21 -33.93 14.80 44.73
N ILE A 22 -34.81 13.94 44.18
CA ILE A 22 -34.51 12.52 43.96
C ILE A 22 -33.39 12.29 42.93
N PHE A 23 -33.01 13.34 42.17
CA PHE A 23 -31.77 13.34 41.41
C PHE A 23 -30.62 13.64 42.36
N LYS A 24 -30.15 12.60 43.07
CA LYS A 24 -28.81 12.62 43.62
C LYS A 24 -27.87 12.85 42.44
N ASN A 25 -27.19 14.00 42.40
CA ASN A 25 -25.99 14.15 41.58
C ASN A 25 -25.06 13.02 42.03
N LYS A 26 -25.03 11.95 41.24
CA LYS A 26 -24.11 10.85 41.47
C LYS A 26 -22.77 11.45 41.08
N GLU A 27 -22.03 11.96 42.07
CA GLU A 27 -20.62 12.29 41.88
C GLU A 27 -19.96 11.01 41.36
N THR A 28 -19.74 10.95 40.05
CA THR A 28 -19.02 9.84 39.44
C THR A 28 -17.59 9.99 39.93
N VAL A 29 -17.18 9.10 40.83
CA VAL A 29 -15.80 8.97 41.28
C VAL A 29 -14.92 8.83 40.03
N GLN A 30 -14.00 9.77 39.82
CA GLN A 30 -13.05 9.70 38.71
C GLN A 30 -12.17 8.46 38.86
N THR A 31 -12.17 7.62 37.84
CA THR A 31 -11.29 6.46 37.72
C THR A 31 -9.85 6.91 37.46
N ASP A 32 -8.88 6.02 37.63
CA ASP A 32 -7.49 6.33 37.27
C ASP A 32 -7.33 6.56 35.76
N PHE A 33 -8.19 5.96 34.93
CA PHE A 33 -8.24 6.25 33.51
C PHE A 33 -8.77 7.65 33.21
N ASP A 34 -9.83 8.08 33.91
CA ASP A 34 -10.36 9.45 33.78
C ASP A 34 -9.26 10.49 34.08
N LYS A 35 -8.53 10.31 35.19
CA LYS A 35 -7.39 11.18 35.56
C LYS A 35 -6.27 11.14 34.53
N TRP A 36 -5.98 9.96 33.98
CA TRP A 36 -4.96 9.80 32.95
C TRP A 36 -5.33 10.53 31.66
N LEU A 37 -6.59 10.43 31.23
CA LEU A 37 -7.11 11.17 30.08
C LEU A 37 -7.06 12.69 30.31
N THR A 38 -7.46 13.16 31.50
CA THR A 38 -7.34 14.58 31.85
C THR A 38 -5.90 15.07 31.72
N LYS A 39 -4.95 14.38 32.34
CA LYS A 39 -3.53 14.73 32.33
C LYS A 39 -2.90 14.72 30.94
N ASN A 40 -3.30 13.77 30.07
CA ASN A 40 -2.62 13.53 28.78
C ASN A 40 -3.33 14.16 27.57
N PHE A 41 -4.61 14.47 27.67
CA PHE A 41 -5.43 14.98 26.58
C PHE A 41 -6.11 16.30 26.93
N THR A 42 -6.84 16.37 28.05
CA THR A 42 -7.64 17.55 28.38
C THR A 42 -6.77 18.73 28.81
N ASP A 43 -5.93 18.58 29.82
CA ASP A 43 -5.12 19.68 30.36
C ASP A 43 -4.12 20.23 29.32
N PRO A 44 -3.40 19.39 28.55
CA PRO A 44 -2.40 19.93 27.64
C PRO A 44 -2.97 20.34 26.29
N TYR A 45 -4.15 19.86 25.86
CA TYR A 45 -4.62 20.06 24.48
C TYR A 45 -6.09 20.46 24.34
N ASN A 46 -6.84 20.54 25.45
CA ASN A 46 -8.28 20.75 25.46
C ASN A 46 -9.02 19.72 24.59
N VAL A 47 -8.58 18.46 24.68
CA VAL A 47 -9.26 17.32 24.03
C VAL A 47 -10.14 16.62 25.06
N GLN A 48 -11.42 16.53 24.73
CA GLN A 48 -12.38 15.68 25.43
C GLN A 48 -12.33 14.28 24.82
N PHE A 49 -11.72 13.34 25.55
CA PHE A 49 -11.62 11.94 25.14
C PHE A 49 -12.70 11.10 25.85
N ASN A 50 -13.72 10.70 25.11
CA ASN A 50 -14.88 10.00 25.63
C ASN A 50 -14.79 8.50 25.29
N TYR A 51 -14.60 7.67 26.31
CA TYR A 51 -14.63 6.21 26.16
C TYR A 51 -15.95 5.58 26.62
N ARG A 52 -16.65 6.25 27.54
CA ARG A 52 -18.03 5.91 27.90
C ARG A 52 -18.94 6.44 26.80
N TYR A 53 -19.96 5.66 26.44
CA TYR A 53 -20.91 6.08 25.42
C TYR A 53 -21.68 7.33 25.90
N ILE A 54 -21.65 8.38 25.08
CA ILE A 54 -22.40 9.62 25.32
C ILE A 54 -23.42 9.76 24.20
N ASP A 55 -24.69 9.52 24.53
CA ASP A 55 -25.82 9.50 23.58
C ASP A 55 -25.96 10.80 22.77
N LYS A 56 -25.51 11.95 23.31
CA LYS A 56 -25.54 13.25 22.60
C LYS A 56 -24.45 13.41 21.53
N LEU A 57 -23.50 12.47 21.44
CA LEU A 57 -22.37 12.53 20.51
C LEU A 57 -22.45 11.51 19.38
N SER A 58 -23.48 10.67 19.33
CA SER A 58 -23.76 9.71 18.27
C SER A 58 -25.08 10.07 17.58
N ASP A 59 -25.26 9.64 16.33
CA ASP A 59 -26.59 9.70 15.71
C ASP A 59 -27.46 8.63 16.39
N ASN A 60 -28.52 9.05 17.09
CA ASN A 60 -29.43 8.18 17.86
C ASN A 60 -30.20 7.16 17.01
N ARG A 61 -29.94 7.10 15.70
CA ARG A 61 -30.52 6.10 14.78
C ARG A 61 -29.87 4.73 14.83
N TYR A 62 -28.77 4.53 15.55
CA TYR A 62 -28.00 3.27 15.51
C TYR A 62 -27.86 2.55 16.86
N ASN A 63 -27.98 1.22 16.85
CA ASN A 63 -27.71 0.34 18.00
C ASN A 63 -26.20 0.10 18.13
N VAL A 64 -25.47 1.02 18.77
CA VAL A 64 -24.03 0.85 19.02
C VAL A 64 -23.75 0.23 20.39
N VAL A 65 -22.69 -0.57 20.48
CA VAL A 65 -22.21 -1.17 21.73
C VAL A 65 -21.16 -0.24 22.37
N PRO A 66 -21.20 0.01 23.69
CA PRO A 66 -20.15 0.76 24.38
C PRO A 66 -18.77 0.15 24.17
N ALA A 67 -17.74 1.01 24.13
CA ALA A 67 -16.35 0.57 24.06
C ALA A 67 -15.92 -0.10 25.38
N ASP A 68 -15.22 -1.23 25.26
CA ASP A 68 -14.58 -1.91 26.39
C ASP A 68 -13.52 -1.00 27.02
N GLU A 69 -13.51 -0.88 28.35
CA GLU A 69 -12.65 0.08 29.05
C GLU A 69 -11.16 -0.28 28.89
N GLU A 70 -10.80 -1.57 28.98
CA GLU A 70 -9.40 -2.00 28.85
C GLU A 70 -8.88 -1.73 27.44
N LYS A 71 -9.68 -2.04 26.42
CA LYS A 71 -9.32 -1.71 25.02
C LYS A 71 -9.31 -0.20 24.77
N SER A 72 -10.17 0.55 25.47
CA SER A 72 -10.16 2.02 25.42
C SER A 72 -8.86 2.61 25.98
N LYS A 73 -8.34 2.06 27.09
CA LYS A 73 -7.03 2.44 27.65
C LYS A 73 -5.91 2.20 26.64
N VAL A 74 -5.95 1.07 25.94
CA VAL A 74 -4.96 0.73 24.90
C VAL A 74 -5.03 1.73 23.75
N ILE A 75 -6.22 2.00 23.19
CA ILE A 75 -6.38 2.95 22.09
C ILE A 75 -5.97 4.36 22.50
N ALA A 76 -6.33 4.83 23.70
CA ALA A 76 -5.94 6.16 24.16
C ALA A 76 -4.41 6.31 24.26
N GLN A 77 -3.70 5.29 24.76
CA GLN A 77 -2.24 5.28 24.78
C GLN A 77 -1.62 5.24 23.38
N LEU A 78 -2.19 4.45 22.47
CA LEU A 78 -1.75 4.35 21.09
C LEU A 78 -1.97 5.65 20.30
N VAL A 79 -3.15 6.26 20.41
CA VAL A 79 -3.45 7.57 19.84
C VAL A 79 -2.50 8.64 20.35
N LYS A 80 -2.23 8.63 21.67
CA LYS A 80 -1.25 9.56 22.25
C LYS A 80 0.14 9.33 21.64
N HIS A 81 0.60 8.09 21.59
CA HIS A 81 1.96 7.76 21.19
C HIS A 81 2.23 7.93 19.69
N VAL A 82 1.35 7.39 18.84
CA VAL A 82 1.54 7.34 17.38
C VAL A 82 1.17 8.66 16.72
N TRP A 83 0.06 9.27 17.14
CA TRP A 83 -0.44 10.49 16.51
C TRP A 83 0.00 11.73 17.29
N LEU A 84 -0.47 11.89 18.52
CA LEU A 84 -0.32 13.17 19.24
C LEU A 84 1.16 13.52 19.52
N ASP A 85 1.93 12.56 20.03
CA ASP A 85 3.34 12.76 20.36
C ASP A 85 4.21 12.89 19.10
N ALA A 86 3.81 12.32 17.96
CA ALA A 86 4.50 12.52 16.68
C ALA A 86 4.44 13.99 16.23
N TYR A 87 3.24 14.58 16.23
CA TYR A 87 3.09 16.00 15.90
C TYR A 87 3.70 16.91 16.97
N LYS A 88 3.63 16.53 18.26
CA LYS A 88 4.32 17.29 19.31
C LYS A 88 5.83 17.34 19.07
N GLU A 89 6.43 16.22 18.68
CA GLU A 89 7.86 16.10 18.41
C GLU A 89 8.31 16.95 17.20
N VAL A 90 7.47 17.02 16.17
CA VAL A 90 7.82 17.69 14.90
C VAL A 90 7.40 19.16 14.87
N ALA A 91 6.17 19.47 15.28
CA ALA A 91 5.55 20.78 15.17
C ALA A 91 5.42 21.51 16.53
N GLY A 92 5.69 20.83 17.64
CA GLY A 92 5.63 21.39 18.98
C GLY A 92 4.24 21.33 19.63
N GLU A 93 4.22 21.52 20.94
CA GLU A 93 2.98 21.42 21.74
C GLU A 93 1.96 22.52 21.39
N SER A 94 2.44 23.73 21.11
CA SER A 94 1.60 24.87 20.73
C SER A 94 0.82 24.63 19.44
N PHE A 95 1.42 23.91 18.48
CA PHE A 95 0.75 23.53 17.24
C PHE A 95 -0.41 22.58 17.53
N MET A 96 -0.17 21.55 18.36
CA MET A 96 -1.22 20.59 18.71
C MET A 96 -2.35 21.23 19.50
N LYS A 97 -2.04 22.08 20.49
CA LYS A 97 -3.06 22.86 21.23
C LYS A 97 -4.02 23.62 20.33
N GLN A 98 -3.54 24.16 19.22
CA GLN A 98 -4.33 24.97 18.30
C GLN A 98 -5.12 24.13 17.29
N ASN A 99 -4.58 22.99 16.86
CA ASN A 99 -5.07 22.29 15.67
C ASN A 99 -5.68 20.92 15.93
N CYS A 100 -5.40 20.26 17.05
CA CYS A 100 -5.91 18.91 17.31
C CYS A 100 -7.45 18.86 17.39
N PHE A 101 -7.99 17.64 17.26
CA PHE A 101 -9.40 17.37 17.58
C PHE A 101 -9.75 17.87 18.99
N ARG A 102 -10.96 18.40 19.19
CA ARG A 102 -11.51 18.78 20.50
C ARG A 102 -12.31 17.65 21.12
N VAL A 103 -12.92 16.78 20.32
CA VAL A 103 -13.70 15.65 20.83
C VAL A 103 -13.27 14.37 20.13
N MET A 104 -12.88 13.38 20.91
CA MET A 104 -12.68 12.00 20.46
C MET A 104 -13.69 11.12 21.16
N GLN A 105 -14.43 10.29 20.42
CA GLN A 105 -15.38 9.36 21.01
C GLN A 105 -15.07 7.94 20.53
N LEU A 106 -14.92 7.03 21.47
CA LEU A 106 -14.74 5.60 21.22
C LEU A 106 -16.10 4.90 21.15
N ILE A 107 -16.26 4.01 20.18
CA ILE A 107 -17.47 3.20 19.97
C ILE A 107 -17.05 1.73 19.79
N GLY A 108 -17.66 0.84 20.57
CA GLY A 108 -17.25 -0.56 20.66
C GLY A 108 -17.55 -1.38 19.41
N SER A 109 -18.71 -1.17 18.78
CA SER A 109 -19.16 -1.89 17.59
C SER A 109 -18.93 -1.09 16.29
N PRO A 110 -18.98 -1.75 15.12
CA PRO A 110 -19.25 -1.05 13.87
C PRO A 110 -20.64 -0.39 13.87
N GLU A 111 -20.86 0.64 13.05
CA GLU A 111 -22.21 1.12 12.68
C GLU A 111 -22.69 0.36 11.43
N TYR A 112 -23.92 -0.18 11.48
CA TYR A 112 -24.46 -1.06 10.44
C TYR A 112 -25.17 -0.28 9.33
N ASP A 113 -24.49 -0.07 8.21
CA ASP A 113 -25.10 0.10 6.88
C ASP A 113 -24.48 -0.84 5.81
N GLY A 114 -23.64 -1.79 6.23
CA GLY A 114 -22.92 -2.69 5.32
C GLY A 114 -21.75 -2.04 4.57
N GLN A 115 -21.49 -0.75 4.79
CA GLN A 115 -20.45 0.04 4.11
C GLN A 115 -19.24 0.32 5.01
N ASN A 116 -19.16 -0.31 6.19
CA ASN A 116 -17.96 -0.24 7.05
C ASN A 116 -17.50 1.20 7.35
N LYS A 117 -18.45 2.14 7.39
CA LYS A 117 -18.14 3.56 7.39
C LYS A 117 -17.77 4.03 8.80
N ILE A 118 -16.65 4.73 8.91
CA ILE A 118 -16.39 5.63 10.04
C ILE A 118 -17.34 6.81 9.83
N VAL A 119 -18.39 6.93 10.64
CA VAL A 119 -19.25 8.11 10.60
C VAL A 119 -18.51 9.28 11.24
N LEU A 120 -18.12 10.22 10.39
CA LEU A 120 -17.54 11.49 10.77
C LEU A 120 -18.69 12.40 11.15
N GLY A 121 -18.88 12.62 12.46
CA GLY A 121 -19.93 13.49 12.95
C GLY A 121 -19.74 14.92 12.46
N THR A 122 -20.54 15.31 11.47
CA THR A 122 -20.80 16.68 11.04
C THR A 122 -21.20 17.53 12.24
N ALA A 123 -20.31 18.40 12.71
CA ALA A 123 -20.65 19.54 13.55
C ALA A 123 -19.52 20.58 13.45
N GLU A 124 -19.80 21.66 12.72
CA GLU A 124 -19.09 22.95 12.71
C GLU A 124 -17.57 22.92 13.01
N GLY A 125 -16.76 22.70 11.97
CA GLY A 125 -15.33 23.07 11.99
C GLY A 125 -14.30 21.94 12.20
N GLY A 126 -14.67 20.67 12.00
CA GLY A 126 -13.70 19.56 11.92
C GLY A 126 -13.09 19.10 13.25
N LEU A 127 -13.64 19.53 14.38
CA LEU A 127 -13.02 19.33 15.70
C LEU A 127 -13.41 18.02 16.40
N LYS A 128 -14.10 17.09 15.74
CA LYS A 128 -14.59 15.85 16.36
C LYS A 128 -14.29 14.62 15.51
N ILE A 129 -13.90 13.52 16.16
CA ILE A 129 -13.68 12.22 15.52
C ILE A 129 -14.33 11.07 16.32
N LEU A 130 -14.92 10.13 15.60
CA LEU A 130 -15.49 8.88 16.14
C LEU A 130 -14.57 7.71 15.75
N LEU A 131 -14.14 6.90 16.72
CA LEU A 131 -13.31 5.73 16.50
C LEU A 131 -14.11 4.45 16.84
N PHE A 132 -14.44 3.67 15.81
CA PHE A 132 -15.29 2.48 15.90
C PHE A 132 -14.49 1.20 16.13
N ARG A 133 -15.21 0.08 16.33
CA ARG A 133 -14.64 -1.28 16.42
C ARG A 133 -13.64 -1.49 17.55
N ILE A 134 -13.74 -0.67 18.61
CA ILE A 134 -12.82 -0.73 19.75
C ILE A 134 -12.85 -2.11 20.42
N ASN A 135 -14.00 -2.79 20.39
CA ASN A 135 -14.16 -4.11 20.99
C ASN A 135 -13.50 -5.22 20.16
N GLU A 136 -13.05 -4.94 18.94
CA GLU A 136 -12.35 -5.89 18.08
C GLU A 136 -10.82 -5.81 18.19
N LEU A 137 -10.30 -4.79 18.89
CA LEU A 137 -8.89 -4.70 19.23
C LEU A 137 -8.45 -5.95 20.00
N ASP A 138 -7.29 -6.48 19.63
CA ASP A 138 -6.55 -7.49 20.38
C ASP A 138 -5.34 -6.81 21.06
N PRO A 139 -5.41 -6.49 22.36
CA PRO A 139 -4.31 -5.86 23.09
C PRO A 139 -3.02 -6.68 23.12
N THR A 140 -3.07 -7.97 22.81
CA THR A 140 -1.91 -8.87 22.78
C THR A 140 -1.28 -9.00 21.39
N ASN A 141 -1.96 -8.49 20.36
CA ASN A 141 -1.53 -8.57 18.97
C ASN A 141 -1.81 -7.24 18.26
N ILE A 142 -1.07 -6.20 18.69
CA ILE A 142 -1.14 -4.87 18.09
C ILE A 142 -0.52 -4.92 16.70
N TYR A 143 -1.34 -4.58 15.70
CA TYR A 143 -0.94 -4.60 14.30
C TYR A 143 -1.21 -3.24 13.64
N VAL A 144 -0.14 -2.61 13.15
CA VAL A 144 -0.18 -1.34 12.43
C VAL A 144 0.43 -1.60 11.06
N ASN A 145 -0.38 -1.71 10.02
CA ASN A 145 0.12 -1.97 8.67
C ASN A 145 0.80 -0.74 8.10
N GLN A 146 2.05 -0.88 7.66
CA GLN A 146 2.81 0.19 7.02
C GLN A 146 3.40 -0.23 5.67
N ASP A 147 3.26 -1.50 5.30
CA ASP A 147 4.05 -2.11 4.22
C ASP A 147 3.18 -2.57 3.05
N ASN A 148 1.88 -2.79 3.28
CA ASN A 148 0.96 -3.24 2.23
C ASN A 148 -0.25 -2.29 2.10
N PRO A 149 -0.22 -1.32 1.17
CA PRO A 149 -1.32 -0.37 1.00
C PRO A 149 -2.63 -1.02 0.50
N TYR A 150 -2.54 -2.24 -0.04
CA TYR A 150 -3.65 -2.99 -0.60
C TYR A 150 -4.07 -4.18 0.27
N ALA A 151 -3.63 -4.20 1.54
CA ALA A 151 -4.00 -5.25 2.48
C ALA A 151 -5.53 -5.33 2.64
N ASN A 152 -6.04 -6.56 2.81
CA ASN A 152 -7.46 -6.76 3.08
C ASN A 152 -7.84 -6.10 4.42
N LYS A 153 -8.61 -5.00 4.34
CA LYS A 153 -9.06 -4.16 5.45
C LYS A 153 -9.92 -4.89 6.50
N ARG A 154 -10.39 -6.11 6.20
CA ARG A 154 -11.20 -6.97 7.08
C ARG A 154 -10.40 -8.10 7.74
N SER A 155 -9.11 -8.24 7.45
CA SER A 155 -8.24 -9.24 8.05
C SER A 155 -8.11 -9.05 9.57
N LYS A 156 -7.71 -10.12 10.25
CA LYS A 156 -7.30 -10.10 11.66
C LYS A 156 -5.78 -10.39 11.76
N PRO A 157 -5.04 -9.81 12.72
CA PRO A 157 -5.49 -8.80 13.71
C PRO A 157 -5.97 -7.49 13.06
N LEU A 158 -6.77 -6.73 13.80
CA LEU A 158 -7.33 -5.46 13.33
C LEU A 158 -6.19 -4.50 12.92
N ASP A 159 -6.18 -4.06 11.67
CA ASP A 159 -5.20 -3.09 11.18
C ASP A 159 -5.48 -1.70 11.74
N LEU A 160 -4.72 -1.30 12.75
CA LEU A 160 -4.89 -0.01 13.41
C LEU A 160 -4.46 1.17 12.52
N ASN A 161 -3.65 0.93 11.48
CA ASN A 161 -3.33 2.00 10.54
C ASN A 161 -4.59 2.38 9.75
N HIS A 162 -5.20 1.40 9.07
CA HIS A 162 -6.41 1.66 8.27
C HIS A 162 -7.58 2.18 9.10
N TRP A 163 -7.87 1.57 10.26
CA TRP A 163 -9.07 1.88 11.04
C TRP A 163 -8.95 3.11 11.93
N TYR A 164 -7.72 3.52 12.27
CA TYR A 164 -7.48 4.65 13.18
C TYR A 164 -6.49 5.65 12.60
N PHE A 165 -5.20 5.30 12.47
CA PHE A 165 -4.18 6.31 12.24
C PHE A 165 -4.28 7.00 10.87
N HIS A 166 -4.46 6.26 9.78
CA HIS A 166 -4.69 6.81 8.44
C HIS A 166 -5.87 7.78 8.45
N THR A 167 -7.02 7.37 9.00
CA THR A 167 -8.22 8.22 9.13
C THR A 167 -7.95 9.45 9.99
N MET A 168 -7.27 9.30 11.13
CA MET A 168 -6.92 10.44 11.98
C MET A 168 -6.03 11.45 11.25
N HIS A 169 -5.05 11.00 10.47
CA HIS A 169 -4.22 11.87 9.64
C HIS A 169 -5.04 12.54 8.54
N HIS A 170 -5.94 11.80 7.89
CA HIS A 170 -6.84 12.31 6.86
C HIS A 170 -7.71 13.46 7.41
N GLU A 171 -8.45 13.24 8.49
CA GLU A 171 -9.29 14.25 9.12
C GLU A 171 -8.48 15.45 9.64
N PHE A 172 -7.28 15.18 10.16
CA PHE A 172 -6.40 16.24 10.61
C PHE A 172 -5.94 17.13 9.44
N SER A 173 -5.71 16.54 8.26
CA SER A 173 -5.43 17.29 7.03
C SER A 173 -6.56 18.27 6.71
N HIS A 174 -7.81 17.82 6.86
CA HIS A 174 -8.98 18.67 6.65
C HIS A 174 -9.01 19.87 7.60
N ILE A 175 -8.76 19.67 8.89
CA ILE A 175 -8.68 20.76 9.86
C ILE A 175 -7.61 21.78 9.44
N LEU A 176 -6.44 21.32 9.02
CA LEU A 176 -5.35 22.20 8.64
C LEU A 176 -5.72 23.01 7.40
N HIS A 177 -6.18 22.37 6.32
CA HIS A 177 -6.46 23.11 5.08
C HIS A 177 -7.70 24.03 5.14
N GLN A 178 -8.61 23.80 6.10
CA GLN A 178 -9.72 24.70 6.39
C GLN A 178 -9.24 25.99 7.06
N LYS A 179 -8.16 25.92 7.86
CA LYS A 179 -7.55 27.09 8.52
C LYS A 179 -6.59 27.86 7.62
N LYS A 180 -5.81 27.14 6.82
CA LYS A 180 -4.87 27.71 5.85
C LYS A 180 -4.99 26.93 4.56
N SER A 181 -5.58 27.51 3.52
CA SER A 181 -5.83 26.78 2.27
C SER A 181 -4.52 26.41 1.56
N TYR A 182 -4.48 25.21 0.96
CA TYR A 182 -3.41 24.82 0.04
C TYR A 182 -3.61 25.45 -1.35
N SER A 183 -2.58 25.38 -2.19
CA SER A 183 -2.61 25.98 -3.53
C SER A 183 -3.72 25.39 -4.41
N THR A 184 -4.47 26.25 -5.08
CA THR A 184 -5.49 25.83 -6.05
C THR A 184 -4.91 25.18 -7.31
N GLU A 185 -3.58 25.20 -7.49
CA GLU A 185 -2.90 24.45 -8.54
C GLU A 185 -3.02 22.94 -8.33
N TYR A 186 -3.15 22.47 -7.08
CA TYR A 186 -3.24 21.04 -6.73
C TYR A 186 -4.33 20.32 -7.53
N ARG A 187 -5.55 20.88 -7.55
CA ARG A 187 -6.71 20.30 -8.26
C ARG A 187 -6.55 20.29 -9.78
N THR A 188 -5.63 21.06 -10.35
CA THR A 188 -5.41 21.10 -11.80
C THR A 188 -4.58 19.92 -12.29
N ILE A 189 -3.83 19.24 -11.40
CA ILE A 189 -2.90 18.16 -11.78
C ILE A 189 -3.65 16.94 -12.31
N SER A 190 -4.76 16.55 -11.68
CA SER A 190 -5.64 15.45 -12.11
C SER A 190 -6.98 15.97 -12.65
N ALA A 191 -6.97 17.16 -13.29
CA ALA A 191 -8.19 17.71 -13.88
C ALA A 191 -8.77 16.74 -14.92
N GLY A 192 -10.08 16.47 -14.81
CA GLY A 192 -10.78 15.53 -15.70
C GLY A 192 -10.64 14.05 -15.34
N LYS A 193 -9.90 13.70 -14.27
CA LYS A 193 -9.72 12.32 -13.80
C LYS A 193 -10.42 12.02 -12.45
N TYR A 194 -11.08 13.00 -11.85
CA TYR A 194 -11.85 12.79 -10.61
C TYR A 194 -13.10 11.94 -10.87
N HIS A 195 -13.30 10.92 -10.04
CA HIS A 195 -14.41 9.97 -10.07
C HIS A 195 -15.52 10.39 -9.10
N ALA A 196 -16.04 11.61 -9.25
CA ALA A 196 -17.00 12.18 -8.30
C ALA A 196 -18.28 11.35 -8.11
N ALA A 197 -18.70 10.59 -9.13
CA ALA A 197 -19.93 9.79 -9.10
C ALA A 197 -19.71 8.30 -8.80
N ASP A 198 -18.50 7.79 -9.01
CA ASP A 198 -18.21 6.35 -9.07
C ASP A 198 -16.92 5.93 -8.37
N TRP A 199 -16.30 6.81 -7.57
CA TRP A 199 -15.08 6.51 -6.79
C TRP A 199 -15.18 5.22 -5.97
N VAL A 200 -16.39 4.85 -5.50
CA VAL A 200 -16.65 3.60 -4.76
C VAL A 200 -16.34 2.34 -5.57
N ASN A 201 -16.32 2.44 -6.89
CA ASN A 201 -16.01 1.34 -7.81
C ASN A 201 -14.54 1.35 -8.25
N VAL A 202 -13.79 2.40 -7.92
CA VAL A 202 -12.35 2.49 -8.22
C VAL A 202 -11.59 1.73 -7.15
N LYS A 203 -10.84 0.70 -7.56
CA LYS A 203 -9.96 -0.02 -6.64
C LYS A 203 -8.75 0.84 -6.31
N ASP A 204 -8.25 0.73 -5.08
CA ASP A 204 -7.07 1.48 -4.64
C ASP A 204 -5.84 1.21 -5.54
N GLU A 205 -5.68 -0.03 -6.03
CA GLU A 205 -4.61 -0.43 -6.97
C GLU A 205 -4.72 0.25 -8.33
N ASP A 206 -5.94 0.53 -8.80
CA ASP A 206 -6.20 1.12 -10.12
C ASP A 206 -6.14 2.66 -10.07
N ALA A 207 -6.38 3.27 -8.91
CA ALA A 207 -6.44 4.72 -8.72
C ALA A 207 -5.12 5.43 -9.07
N ALA A 208 -3.98 4.75 -8.86
CA ALA A 208 -2.66 5.31 -9.10
C ALA A 208 -2.42 5.69 -10.57
N ALA A 209 -3.03 4.94 -11.51
CA ALA A 209 -2.96 5.23 -12.94
C ALA A 209 -3.54 6.61 -13.30
N ASP A 210 -4.53 7.08 -12.54
CA ASP A 210 -5.16 8.39 -12.70
C ASP A 210 -4.57 9.49 -11.79
N GLY A 211 -3.52 9.15 -11.05
CA GLY A 211 -2.77 10.06 -10.21
C GLY A 211 -3.34 10.24 -8.81
N PHE A 212 -4.08 9.26 -8.31
CA PHE A 212 -4.62 9.23 -6.95
C PHE A 212 -4.03 8.07 -6.15
N VAL A 213 -3.81 8.24 -4.85
CA VAL A 213 -3.22 7.18 -4.01
C VAL A 213 -4.22 6.13 -3.55
N THR A 214 -5.53 6.45 -3.61
CA THR A 214 -6.63 5.57 -3.24
C THR A 214 -7.84 5.86 -4.13
N GLY A 215 -8.78 4.90 -4.22
CA GLY A 215 -10.05 5.11 -4.91
C GLY A 215 -10.84 6.26 -4.28
N TYR A 216 -10.86 6.36 -2.95
CA TYR A 216 -11.52 7.45 -2.24
C TYR A 216 -10.90 8.83 -2.52
N GLY A 217 -9.57 8.90 -2.62
CA GLY A 217 -8.87 10.14 -2.98
C GLY A 217 -9.22 10.65 -4.37
N SER A 218 -9.77 9.81 -5.25
CA SER A 218 -10.25 10.23 -6.57
C SER A 218 -11.62 10.92 -6.55
N SER A 219 -12.30 10.98 -5.40
CA SER A 219 -13.66 11.53 -5.30
C SER A 219 -13.72 13.05 -5.54
N GLU A 220 -12.89 13.82 -4.84
CA GLU A 220 -12.77 15.26 -5.00
C GLU A 220 -11.42 15.83 -4.49
N PRO A 221 -11.04 17.07 -4.83
CA PRO A 221 -9.70 17.58 -4.52
C PRO A 221 -9.32 17.67 -3.03
N ASN A 222 -10.27 17.92 -2.14
CA ASN A 222 -9.96 17.98 -0.70
C ASN A 222 -9.67 16.58 -0.14
N GLU A 223 -10.44 15.59 -0.57
CA GLU A 223 -10.24 14.18 -0.22
C GLU A 223 -8.95 13.66 -0.84
N ASP A 224 -8.62 14.01 -2.09
CA ASP A 224 -7.33 13.74 -2.73
C ASP A 224 -6.16 14.23 -1.87
N PHE A 225 -6.22 15.50 -1.45
CA PHE A 225 -5.19 16.09 -0.61
C PHE A 225 -5.08 15.39 0.75
N ALA A 226 -6.21 15.07 1.39
CA ALA A 226 -6.22 14.39 2.68
C ALA A 226 -5.72 12.94 2.59
N GLU A 227 -6.12 12.20 1.54
CA GLU A 227 -5.67 10.83 1.27
C GLU A 227 -4.21 10.74 0.89
N LEU A 228 -3.72 11.65 0.04
CA LEU A 228 -2.30 11.71 -0.30
C LEU A 228 -1.46 11.94 0.97
N TYR A 229 -1.91 12.84 1.85
CA TYR A 229 -1.22 13.13 3.09
C TYR A 229 -1.20 11.92 4.03
N SER A 230 -2.37 11.37 4.35
CA SER A 230 -2.51 10.24 5.27
C SER A 230 -1.76 9.01 4.78
N THR A 231 -1.85 8.71 3.48
CA THR A 231 -1.08 7.63 2.85
C THR A 231 0.41 7.88 2.98
N TYR A 232 0.87 9.08 2.63
CA TYR A 232 2.30 9.40 2.66
C TYR A 232 2.89 9.25 4.07
N VAL A 233 2.23 9.80 5.10
CA VAL A 233 2.80 9.78 6.46
C VAL A 233 2.69 8.43 7.16
N THR A 234 1.85 7.50 6.68
CA THR A 234 1.60 6.21 7.35
C THR A 234 2.26 4.99 6.69
N TYR A 235 2.62 5.07 5.40
CA TYR A 235 3.25 3.95 4.68
C TYR A 235 4.77 4.10 4.53
N THR A 236 5.48 2.96 4.53
CA THR A 236 6.94 2.88 4.31
C THR A 236 7.34 3.23 2.88
N ASP A 237 8.64 3.38 2.63
CA ASP A 237 9.15 3.68 1.29
C ASP A 237 8.85 2.56 0.28
N GLU A 238 8.86 1.31 0.71
CA GLU A 238 8.50 0.16 -0.13
C GLU A 238 7.00 0.20 -0.51
N ALA A 239 6.12 0.43 0.46
CA ALA A 239 4.69 0.61 0.22
C ALA A 239 4.39 1.82 -0.67
N TRP A 240 5.11 2.93 -0.45
CA TRP A 240 4.98 4.13 -1.27
C TRP A 240 5.43 3.89 -2.71
N GLN A 241 6.57 3.20 -2.89
CA GLN A 241 7.05 2.84 -4.22
C GLN A 241 6.07 1.90 -4.93
N ASN A 242 5.46 0.95 -4.21
CA ASN A 242 4.42 0.09 -4.75
C ASN A 242 3.24 0.90 -5.33
N ILE A 243 2.77 1.94 -4.62
CA ILE A 243 1.72 2.85 -5.14
C ILE A 243 2.20 3.58 -6.41
N LEU A 244 3.44 4.10 -6.40
CA LEU A 244 4.00 4.80 -7.55
C LEU A 244 4.15 3.90 -8.78
N ASP A 245 4.48 2.63 -8.58
CA ASP A 245 4.63 1.64 -9.66
C ASP A 245 3.28 1.33 -10.32
N HIS A 246 2.18 1.31 -9.55
CA HIS A 246 0.82 1.23 -10.09
C HIS A 246 0.42 2.48 -10.91
N GLY A 247 1.11 3.60 -10.70
CA GLY A 247 0.98 4.80 -11.52
C GLY A 247 1.73 4.75 -12.87
N VAL A 248 2.42 3.65 -13.18
CA VAL A 248 3.13 3.42 -14.45
C VAL A 248 2.40 2.35 -15.26
N VAL A 249 1.68 2.77 -16.30
CA VAL A 249 0.78 1.90 -17.07
C VAL A 249 1.44 1.45 -18.37
N VAL A 250 1.56 0.14 -18.59
CA VAL A 250 2.04 -0.42 -19.87
C VAL A 250 1.04 -0.12 -20.97
N LYS A 251 1.50 0.51 -22.06
CA LYS A 251 0.66 0.80 -23.22
C LYS A 251 0.38 -0.47 -24.02
N LYS A 252 -0.85 -0.58 -24.48
CA LYS A 252 -1.34 -1.68 -25.31
C LYS A 252 -1.97 -1.14 -26.58
N ASP A 253 -1.87 -1.92 -27.65
CA ASP A 253 -2.56 -1.63 -28.90
C ASP A 253 -4.06 -2.00 -28.83
N ALA A 254 -4.80 -1.77 -29.92
CA ALA A 254 -6.23 -2.04 -29.99
C ALA A 254 -6.60 -3.53 -29.81
N SER A 255 -5.64 -4.45 -29.98
CA SER A 255 -5.82 -5.89 -29.75
C SER A 255 -5.52 -6.30 -28.30
N GLY A 256 -4.97 -5.38 -27.50
CA GLY A 256 -4.50 -5.64 -26.15
C GLY A 256 -3.04 -6.12 -26.07
N ALA A 257 -2.31 -6.15 -27.18
CA ALA A 257 -0.90 -6.53 -27.19
C ALA A 257 -0.02 -5.37 -26.69
N VAL A 258 1.05 -5.70 -25.96
CA VAL A 258 1.98 -4.72 -25.40
C VAL A 258 2.72 -3.98 -26.52
N ILE A 259 2.77 -2.66 -26.42
CA ILE A 259 3.59 -1.81 -27.28
C ILE A 259 4.98 -1.72 -26.66
N TYR A 260 6.02 -2.02 -27.44
CA TYR A 260 7.41 -1.95 -26.99
C TYR A 260 8.10 -0.68 -27.49
N ALA A 261 8.91 -0.09 -26.62
CA ALA A 261 9.69 1.10 -26.90
C ALA A 261 10.70 0.86 -28.04
N ARG A 262 10.84 1.86 -28.90
CA ARG A 262 11.80 1.89 -30.00
C ARG A 262 12.69 3.12 -29.89
N ASP A 263 13.95 2.98 -30.31
CA ASP A 263 14.88 4.09 -30.37
C ASP A 263 14.67 4.96 -31.63
N LYS A 264 15.50 6.00 -31.79
CA LYS A 264 15.43 6.93 -32.92
C LYS A 264 15.68 6.29 -34.30
N ASN A 265 16.27 5.09 -34.34
CA ASN A 265 16.52 4.34 -35.58
C ASN A 265 15.39 3.34 -35.86
N GLY A 266 14.44 3.18 -34.94
CA GLY A 266 13.33 2.23 -35.04
C GLY A 266 13.63 0.86 -34.45
N ASP A 267 14.79 0.68 -33.81
CA ASP A 267 15.20 -0.57 -33.17
C ASP A 267 14.55 -0.72 -31.79
N TYR A 268 14.28 -1.95 -31.36
CA TYR A 268 13.71 -2.19 -30.03
C TYR A 268 14.67 -1.78 -28.91
N VAL A 269 14.14 -1.13 -27.89
CA VAL A 269 14.83 -0.88 -26.63
C VAL A 269 14.68 -2.13 -25.75
N TYR A 270 15.77 -2.56 -25.12
CA TYR A 270 15.79 -3.76 -24.27
C TYR A 270 16.02 -3.39 -22.81
N GLN A 271 15.41 -4.15 -21.91
CA GLN A 271 15.64 -4.04 -20.48
C GLN A 271 17.08 -4.40 -20.12
N LYS A 272 17.59 -3.79 -19.05
CA LYS A 272 18.98 -3.97 -18.61
C LYS A 272 19.04 -4.32 -17.13
N ASP A 273 20.02 -5.15 -16.78
CA ASP A 273 20.35 -5.46 -15.39
C ASP A 273 21.00 -4.24 -14.68
N ALA A 274 21.25 -4.37 -13.38
CA ALA A 274 21.90 -3.31 -12.59
C ALA A 274 23.33 -2.96 -13.06
N LYS A 275 23.95 -3.80 -13.90
CA LYS A 275 25.27 -3.57 -14.50
C LYS A 275 25.19 -2.97 -15.91
N GLY A 276 23.98 -2.79 -16.44
CA GLY A 276 23.72 -2.24 -17.77
C GLY A 276 23.72 -3.26 -18.91
N ASN A 277 23.79 -4.56 -18.62
CA ASN A 277 23.71 -5.62 -19.65
C ASN A 277 22.25 -5.89 -20.01
N ARG A 278 21.98 -6.20 -21.28
CA ARG A 278 20.63 -6.56 -21.72
C ARG A 278 20.17 -7.86 -21.06
N ILE A 279 18.92 -7.89 -20.61
CA ILE A 279 18.30 -9.06 -20.00
C ILE A 279 17.78 -9.99 -21.10
N LEU A 280 18.08 -11.28 -21.01
CA LEU A 280 17.55 -12.29 -21.92
C LEU A 280 16.07 -12.58 -21.64
N GLU A 281 15.30 -12.83 -22.68
CA GLU A 281 13.89 -13.18 -22.57
C GLU A 281 13.73 -14.67 -22.24
N THR A 282 12.82 -14.98 -21.31
CA THR A 282 12.49 -16.35 -20.92
C THR A 282 11.03 -16.67 -21.20
N ASP A 283 10.75 -17.93 -21.49
CA ASP A 283 9.40 -18.45 -21.52
C ASP A 283 8.79 -18.63 -20.11
N ALA A 284 7.57 -19.16 -20.04
CA ALA A 284 6.86 -19.38 -18.78
C ALA A 284 7.52 -20.41 -17.85
N ASN A 285 8.43 -21.25 -18.35
CA ASN A 285 9.19 -22.22 -17.58
C ASN A 285 10.55 -21.67 -17.11
N GLY A 286 10.90 -20.45 -17.51
CA GLY A 286 12.20 -19.85 -17.22
C GLY A 286 13.29 -20.24 -18.22
N ASP A 287 12.93 -20.84 -19.36
CA ASP A 287 13.88 -21.19 -20.42
C ASP A 287 14.11 -20.00 -21.36
N LEU A 288 15.36 -19.79 -21.75
CA LEU A 288 15.74 -18.72 -22.67
C LEU A 288 15.15 -18.97 -24.05
N ILE A 289 14.55 -17.93 -24.63
CA ILE A 289 13.94 -17.98 -25.95
C ILE A 289 15.03 -17.79 -27.01
N SER A 290 15.17 -18.76 -27.92
CA SER A 290 16.11 -18.66 -29.04
C SER A 290 15.55 -17.78 -30.16
N VAL A 291 16.43 -17.01 -30.82
CA VAL A 291 16.08 -16.26 -32.04
C VAL A 291 15.79 -17.26 -33.16
N THR A 292 14.72 -17.02 -33.93
CA THR A 292 14.36 -17.83 -35.10
C THR A 292 14.32 -17.00 -36.38
N ASP A 293 14.65 -17.65 -37.50
CA ASP A 293 14.48 -17.07 -38.83
C ASP A 293 13.00 -17.06 -39.25
N ALA A 294 12.70 -16.49 -40.42
CA ALA A 294 11.33 -16.41 -40.95
C ALA A 294 10.66 -17.77 -41.19
N ASN A 295 11.43 -18.85 -41.25
CA ASN A 295 10.93 -20.21 -41.41
C ASN A 295 10.81 -20.96 -40.06
N GLY A 296 11.13 -20.30 -38.95
CA GLY A 296 11.11 -20.88 -37.61
C GLY A 296 12.37 -21.68 -37.24
N ASN A 297 13.45 -21.61 -38.04
CA ASN A 297 14.70 -22.27 -37.68
C ASN A 297 15.50 -21.44 -36.69
N VAL A 298 16.12 -22.09 -35.72
CA VAL A 298 16.99 -21.42 -34.73
C VAL A 298 18.20 -20.77 -35.42
N VAL A 299 18.44 -19.52 -35.08
CA VAL A 299 19.64 -18.77 -35.48
C VAL A 299 20.76 -19.08 -34.49
N TYR A 300 21.90 -19.52 -34.99
CA TYR A 300 23.06 -19.88 -34.16
C TYR A 300 24.12 -18.77 -34.14
N ALA A 301 24.75 -18.61 -32.99
CA ALA A 301 25.86 -17.69 -32.80
C ALA A 301 27.06 -18.11 -33.65
N THR A 302 27.74 -17.10 -34.20
CA THR A 302 28.97 -17.26 -34.99
C THR A 302 30.03 -16.32 -34.47
N ASP A 303 31.29 -16.73 -34.57
CA ASP A 303 32.43 -15.86 -34.32
C ASP A 303 32.53 -14.77 -35.40
N LYS A 304 33.49 -13.85 -35.22
CA LYS A 304 33.77 -12.75 -36.15
C LYS A 304 34.13 -13.19 -37.58
N ASP A 305 34.53 -14.46 -37.76
CA ASP A 305 34.90 -15.05 -39.04
C ASP A 305 33.73 -15.85 -39.65
N GLY A 306 32.55 -15.83 -39.01
CA GLY A 306 31.33 -16.51 -39.45
C GLY A 306 31.28 -18.00 -39.09
N LYS A 307 32.17 -18.50 -38.22
CA LYS A 307 32.16 -19.91 -37.79
C LYS A 307 31.24 -20.10 -36.60
N TYR A 308 30.44 -21.16 -36.61
CA TYR A 308 29.54 -21.44 -35.50
C TYR A 308 30.27 -21.62 -34.17
N GLU A 309 29.66 -21.04 -33.12
CA GLU A 309 30.02 -21.31 -31.74
C GLU A 309 29.38 -22.61 -31.27
N PHE A 310 30.09 -23.38 -30.45
CA PHE A 310 29.64 -24.68 -29.95
C PHE A 310 29.73 -24.72 -28.43
N PHE A 311 28.75 -25.37 -27.80
CA PHE A 311 28.84 -25.69 -26.38
C PHE A 311 30.01 -26.62 -26.10
N LYS A 312 30.67 -26.38 -24.97
CA LYS A 312 31.85 -27.14 -24.54
C LYS A 312 31.64 -27.71 -23.14
N ASP A 313 32.21 -28.88 -22.90
CA ASP A 313 32.32 -29.45 -21.56
C ASP A 313 33.34 -28.68 -20.71
N GLU A 314 33.48 -29.05 -19.43
CA GLU A 314 34.44 -28.43 -18.50
C GLU A 314 35.90 -28.59 -18.93
N LYS A 315 36.19 -29.50 -19.87
CA LYS A 315 37.53 -29.72 -20.46
C LYS A 315 37.75 -28.94 -21.76
N GLY A 316 36.74 -28.19 -22.23
CA GLY A 316 36.79 -27.43 -23.47
C GLY A 316 36.46 -28.22 -24.74
N ASN A 317 36.04 -29.49 -24.62
CA ASN A 317 35.63 -30.30 -25.77
C ASN A 317 34.20 -29.97 -26.18
N ARG A 318 33.92 -29.96 -27.49
CA ARG A 318 32.56 -29.75 -28.00
C ARG A 318 31.63 -30.86 -27.53
N ILE A 319 30.41 -30.51 -27.12
CA ILE A 319 29.44 -31.48 -26.62
C ILE A 319 28.77 -32.19 -27.81
N PRO A 320 28.88 -33.53 -27.93
CA PRO A 320 28.27 -34.29 -29.01
C PRO A 320 26.75 -34.43 -28.84
N MET A 321 26.04 -34.48 -29.96
CA MET A 321 24.60 -34.69 -30.01
C MET A 321 24.27 -36.19 -30.05
N TYR A 322 23.19 -36.57 -29.38
CA TYR A 322 22.65 -37.94 -29.37
C TYR A 322 21.21 -37.91 -29.89
N LYS A 323 20.73 -39.02 -30.47
CA LYS A 323 19.38 -39.11 -31.06
C LYS A 323 18.27 -38.70 -30.09
N ILE A 324 18.47 -38.93 -28.79
CA ILE A 324 17.51 -38.53 -27.77
C ILE A 324 17.29 -37.01 -27.72
N HIS A 325 18.35 -36.23 -27.95
CA HIS A 325 18.29 -34.77 -27.90
C HIS A 325 17.47 -34.21 -29.06
N GLN A 326 17.58 -34.81 -30.25
CA GLN A 326 16.72 -34.45 -31.40
C GLN A 326 15.25 -34.74 -31.12
N LYS A 327 14.96 -35.81 -30.36
CA LYS A 327 13.60 -36.20 -30.00
C LYS A 327 12.98 -35.32 -28.92
N LEU A 328 13.76 -34.94 -27.91
CA LEU A 328 13.26 -34.24 -26.72
C LEU A 328 13.39 -32.73 -26.81
N GLY A 329 14.25 -32.22 -27.69
CA GLY A 329 14.62 -30.81 -27.72
C GLY A 329 15.67 -30.47 -26.65
N VAL A 330 16.11 -29.21 -26.69
CA VAL A 330 17.10 -28.64 -25.79
C VAL A 330 16.53 -27.37 -25.19
N HIS A 331 16.74 -27.21 -23.90
CA HIS A 331 16.36 -26.07 -23.09
C HIS A 331 17.62 -25.32 -22.65
N TYR A 332 17.49 -24.03 -22.35
CA TYR A 332 18.61 -23.15 -22.03
C TYR A 332 18.26 -22.27 -20.85
N THR A 333 19.18 -22.12 -19.90
CA THR A 333 18.97 -21.23 -18.75
C THR A 333 20.28 -20.53 -18.37
N MET A 334 20.19 -19.44 -17.62
CA MET A 334 21.34 -18.77 -17.02
C MET A 334 21.54 -19.28 -15.60
N THR A 335 22.74 -19.82 -15.32
CA THR A 335 23.16 -20.19 -13.96
C THR A 335 24.38 -19.38 -13.55
N ASP A 336 24.86 -19.58 -12.32
CA ASP A 336 26.14 -19.01 -11.85
C ASP A 336 27.34 -19.44 -12.71
N LYS A 337 27.21 -20.55 -13.46
CA LYS A 337 28.20 -21.05 -14.42
C LYS A 337 28.04 -20.45 -15.82
N GLY A 338 27.06 -19.57 -16.03
CA GLY A 338 26.70 -18.97 -17.31
C GLY A 338 25.62 -19.73 -18.05
N LEU A 339 25.57 -19.55 -19.37
CA LEU A 339 24.61 -20.20 -20.26
C LEU A 339 24.71 -21.72 -20.17
N THR A 340 23.65 -22.35 -19.67
CA THR A 340 23.62 -23.77 -19.35
C THR A 340 22.54 -24.47 -20.16
N PRO A 341 22.91 -25.35 -21.10
CA PRO A 341 21.94 -26.13 -21.87
C PRO A 341 21.59 -27.45 -21.17
N TYR A 342 20.34 -27.87 -21.27
CA TYR A 342 19.85 -29.10 -20.67
C TYR A 342 18.73 -29.74 -21.50
N PHE A 343 18.36 -30.98 -21.18
CA PHE A 343 17.22 -31.67 -21.77
C PHE A 343 16.39 -32.34 -20.67
N ILE A 344 15.09 -32.47 -20.91
CA ILE A 344 14.17 -33.08 -19.95
C ILE A 344 13.87 -34.51 -20.39
N PHE A 345 14.22 -35.48 -19.55
CA PHE A 345 13.91 -36.89 -19.78
C PHE A 345 13.18 -37.49 -18.58
N LYS A 346 11.99 -38.04 -18.83
CA LYS A 346 11.12 -38.61 -17.79
C LYS A 346 10.88 -37.65 -16.61
N GLY A 347 10.69 -36.37 -16.90
CA GLY A 347 10.44 -35.32 -15.90
C GLY A 347 11.66 -34.81 -15.16
N ASN A 348 12.87 -35.33 -15.44
CA ASN A 348 14.11 -34.87 -14.82
C ASN A 348 14.96 -34.08 -15.84
N ALA A 349 15.56 -32.99 -15.38
CA ALA A 349 16.50 -32.19 -16.16
C ALA A 349 17.90 -32.82 -16.12
N TYR A 350 18.52 -32.97 -17.29
CA TYR A 350 19.89 -33.48 -17.43
C TYR A 350 20.73 -32.50 -18.25
N PRO A 351 21.99 -32.24 -17.85
CA PRO A 351 22.88 -31.39 -18.66
C PRO A 351 23.23 -32.10 -19.97
N LEU A 352 23.45 -31.32 -21.05
CA LEU A 352 23.80 -31.89 -22.36
C LEU A 352 25.14 -32.67 -22.37
N THR A 353 25.98 -32.51 -21.35
CA THR A 353 27.23 -33.28 -21.20
C THR A 353 27.00 -34.75 -20.88
N VAL A 354 25.78 -35.16 -20.51
CA VAL A 354 25.45 -36.57 -20.25
C VAL A 354 25.25 -37.30 -21.58
N ALA A 355 26.05 -38.35 -21.80
CA ALA A 355 25.83 -39.26 -22.91
C ALA A 355 24.47 -39.96 -22.78
N ALA A 356 23.62 -39.83 -23.78
CA ALA A 356 22.21 -40.18 -23.65
C ALA A 356 21.68 -40.97 -24.86
N GLY A 357 22.42 -42.00 -25.28
CA GLY A 357 21.99 -42.95 -26.32
C GLY A 357 22.93 -42.99 -27.51
N GLU A 358 22.36 -43.13 -28.71
CA GLU A 358 23.16 -43.24 -29.94
C GLU A 358 23.65 -41.87 -30.42
N PRO A 359 24.95 -41.72 -30.74
CA PRO A 359 25.49 -40.48 -31.29
C PRO A 359 24.85 -40.11 -32.63
N VAL A 360 24.73 -38.81 -32.85
CA VAL A 360 24.43 -38.22 -34.16
C VAL A 360 25.75 -37.83 -34.80
N TYR A 361 25.93 -38.16 -36.09
CA TYR A 361 27.13 -37.83 -36.84
C TYR A 361 26.82 -36.79 -37.92
N GLN A 362 27.82 -35.96 -38.23
CA GLN A 362 27.77 -35.00 -39.32
C GLN A 362 27.58 -35.73 -40.65
N ARG A 363 26.82 -35.11 -41.56
CA ARG A 363 26.57 -35.65 -42.91
C ARG A 363 26.92 -34.64 -44.00
N THR A 364 27.35 -35.15 -45.15
CA THR A 364 27.52 -34.38 -46.38
C THR A 364 26.16 -33.98 -46.97
N ALA A 365 26.15 -33.12 -47.98
CA ALA A 365 24.93 -32.74 -48.71
C ALA A 365 24.21 -33.96 -49.33
N ASP A 366 24.97 -34.97 -49.73
CA ASP A 366 24.47 -36.24 -50.29
C ASP A 366 24.05 -37.24 -49.21
N GLY A 367 24.18 -36.88 -47.92
CA GLY A 367 23.73 -37.67 -46.78
C GLY A 367 24.76 -38.68 -46.24
N GLU A 368 25.99 -38.70 -46.74
CA GLU A 368 27.06 -39.60 -46.26
C GLU A 368 27.65 -39.12 -44.93
N ILE A 369 28.08 -40.05 -44.07
CA ILE A 369 28.71 -39.70 -42.78
C ILE A 369 30.10 -39.08 -43.04
N VAL A 370 30.38 -37.98 -42.36
CA VAL A 370 31.70 -37.34 -42.38
C VAL A 370 32.64 -38.09 -41.42
N TYR A 371 33.84 -38.44 -41.89
CA TYR A 371 34.87 -39.09 -41.08
C TYR A 371 36.04 -38.14 -40.82
N ASP A 372 36.70 -38.32 -39.68
CA ASP A 372 37.95 -37.64 -39.36
C ASP A 372 39.14 -38.25 -40.12
N LYS A 373 40.32 -37.65 -39.94
CA LYS A 373 41.58 -38.06 -40.57
C LYS A 373 42.06 -39.44 -40.12
N ASP A 374 41.52 -39.96 -39.02
CA ASP A 374 41.82 -41.27 -38.45
C ASP A 374 40.76 -42.31 -38.84
N GLY A 375 39.75 -41.92 -39.63
CA GLY A 375 38.67 -42.79 -40.10
C GLY A 375 37.51 -42.97 -39.11
N ASN A 376 37.42 -42.15 -38.06
CA ASN A 376 36.30 -42.20 -37.11
C ASN A 376 35.16 -41.27 -37.55
N PRO A 377 33.88 -41.67 -37.36
CA PRO A 377 32.75 -40.82 -37.73
C PRO A 377 32.69 -39.57 -36.85
N GLN A 378 32.59 -38.41 -37.47
CA GLN A 378 32.60 -37.11 -36.79
C GLN A 378 31.25 -36.82 -36.14
N PRO A 379 31.18 -36.63 -34.80
CA PRO A 379 29.94 -36.29 -34.12
C PRO A 379 29.35 -34.96 -34.60
N GLU A 380 28.02 -34.88 -34.65
CA GLU A 380 27.32 -33.59 -34.69
C GLU A 380 27.43 -32.95 -33.30
N TYR A 381 27.62 -31.64 -33.25
CA TYR A 381 27.86 -30.91 -32.01
C TYR A 381 26.79 -29.85 -31.78
N PHE A 382 26.47 -29.58 -30.51
CA PHE A 382 25.53 -28.52 -30.18
C PHE A 382 26.11 -27.14 -30.45
N ARG A 383 25.48 -26.42 -31.37
CA ARG A 383 25.74 -25.01 -31.65
C ARG A 383 25.05 -24.14 -30.60
N VAL A 384 25.66 -23.01 -30.26
CA VAL A 384 25.09 -22.04 -29.33
C VAL A 384 24.04 -21.21 -30.07
N PRO A 385 22.75 -21.19 -29.64
CA PRO A 385 21.76 -20.30 -30.23
C PRO A 385 22.06 -18.82 -29.93
N GLN A 386 21.56 -17.94 -30.79
CA GLN A 386 21.28 -16.57 -30.37
C GLN A 386 19.98 -16.56 -29.55
N PHE A 387 19.90 -15.68 -28.56
CA PHE A 387 18.74 -15.57 -27.67
C PHE A 387 18.06 -14.21 -27.80
N GLU A 388 16.74 -14.21 -27.64
CA GLU A 388 15.93 -13.00 -27.58
C GLU A 388 16.25 -12.21 -26.31
N TYR A 389 16.16 -10.89 -26.40
CA TYR A 389 16.32 -10.00 -25.27
C TYR A 389 14.96 -9.44 -24.85
N LEU A 390 14.76 -9.29 -23.55
CA LEU A 390 13.53 -8.78 -22.97
C LEU A 390 13.31 -7.32 -23.41
N LYS A 391 12.26 -7.11 -24.20
CA LYS A 391 11.91 -5.80 -24.76
C LYS A 391 11.37 -4.88 -23.67
N GLN A 392 11.74 -3.60 -23.74
CA GLN A 392 11.25 -2.56 -22.84
C GLN A 392 9.84 -2.15 -23.29
N PRO A 393 8.79 -2.29 -22.45
CA PRO A 393 7.46 -1.79 -22.80
C PRO A 393 7.46 -0.27 -22.88
N GLU A 394 6.64 0.28 -23.78
CA GLU A 394 6.24 1.68 -23.71
C GLU A 394 5.24 1.85 -22.57
N VAL A 395 5.44 2.88 -21.74
CA VAL A 395 4.61 3.13 -20.55
C VAL A 395 4.04 4.54 -20.59
N ASP A 396 2.86 4.72 -20.00
CA ASP A 396 2.33 6.00 -19.58
C ASP A 396 2.69 6.22 -18.10
N THR A 397 3.37 7.33 -17.81
CA THR A 397 3.82 7.68 -16.46
C THR A 397 2.96 8.78 -15.83
N PHE A 398 1.88 9.20 -16.48
CA PHE A 398 1.02 10.29 -16.00
C PHE A 398 0.65 10.13 -14.52
N GLY A 399 0.16 8.95 -14.12
CA GLY A 399 -0.32 8.69 -12.77
C GLY A 399 0.76 8.90 -11.71
N ARG A 400 1.91 8.25 -11.88
CA ARG A 400 3.08 8.41 -11.02
C ARG A 400 3.53 9.88 -10.95
N ASP A 401 3.68 10.52 -12.11
CA ASP A 401 4.21 11.88 -12.20
C ASP A 401 3.23 12.90 -11.57
N ALA A 402 1.92 12.67 -11.70
CA ALA A 402 0.87 13.44 -11.05
C ALA A 402 0.93 13.31 -9.52
N ILE A 403 1.05 12.09 -8.98
CA ILE A 403 1.19 11.86 -7.53
C ILE A 403 2.42 12.59 -6.98
N LEU A 404 3.57 12.48 -7.66
CA LEU A 404 4.80 13.14 -7.23
C LEU A 404 4.67 14.67 -7.27
N LYS A 405 4.01 15.23 -8.29
CA LYS A 405 3.77 16.67 -8.39
C LYS A 405 2.84 17.17 -7.28
N LYS A 406 1.77 16.42 -6.97
CA LYS A 406 0.87 16.70 -5.85
C LYS A 406 1.59 16.65 -4.50
N LEU A 407 2.45 15.65 -4.30
CA LEU A 407 3.25 15.51 -3.09
C LEU A 407 4.21 16.68 -2.91
N ALA A 408 4.81 17.18 -3.99
CA ALA A 408 5.67 18.37 -3.93
C ALA A 408 4.90 19.61 -3.45
N ILE A 409 3.70 19.86 -3.98
CA ILE A 409 2.83 20.96 -3.52
C ILE A 409 2.47 20.78 -2.05
N MET A 410 2.15 19.55 -1.63
CA MET A 410 1.83 19.24 -0.24
C MET A 410 3.00 19.52 0.70
N LYS A 411 4.21 19.08 0.35
CA LYS A 411 5.43 19.35 1.13
C LYS A 411 5.66 20.85 1.29
N SER A 412 5.55 21.63 0.21
CA SER A 412 5.65 23.09 0.27
C SER A 412 4.56 23.69 1.16
N TYR A 413 3.31 23.24 1.04
CA TYR A 413 2.21 23.70 1.87
C TYR A 413 2.48 23.47 3.37
N PHE A 414 2.88 22.26 3.78
CA PHE A 414 3.18 21.96 5.18
C PHE A 414 4.37 22.79 5.70
N GLN A 415 5.41 22.96 4.89
CA GLN A 415 6.57 23.75 5.26
C GLN A 415 6.23 25.25 5.40
N GLU A 416 5.56 25.84 4.41
CA GLU A 416 5.29 27.28 4.35
C GLU A 416 4.16 27.71 5.29
N SER A 417 3.09 26.91 5.37
CA SER A 417 1.91 27.26 6.17
C SER A 417 2.04 26.86 7.62
N TRP A 418 2.80 25.80 7.93
CA TRP A 418 2.83 25.21 9.28
C TRP A 418 4.25 25.05 9.85
N GLY A 419 5.30 25.29 9.06
CA GLY A 419 6.67 25.06 9.50
C GLY A 419 6.98 23.57 9.72
N ILE A 420 6.23 22.68 9.08
CA ILE A 420 6.34 21.23 9.26
C ILE A 420 7.10 20.65 8.07
N ASP A 421 8.24 20.04 8.35
CA ASP A 421 8.91 19.14 7.42
C ASP A 421 8.12 17.82 7.38
N LEU A 422 7.47 17.57 6.23
CA LEU A 422 6.60 16.42 6.04
C LEU A 422 7.38 15.09 6.02
N ASP A 423 8.62 15.09 5.55
CA ASP A 423 9.47 13.88 5.52
C ASP A 423 9.93 13.51 6.94
N LYS A 424 10.23 14.53 7.74
CA LYS A 424 10.49 14.34 9.17
C LYS A 424 9.24 13.84 9.89
N LEU A 425 8.06 14.40 9.61
CA LEU A 425 6.80 13.92 10.18
C LEU A 425 6.56 12.46 9.85
N ARG A 426 6.67 12.10 8.56
CA ARG A 426 6.57 10.70 8.10
C ARG A 426 7.53 9.80 8.87
N SER A 427 8.81 10.17 8.95
CA SER A 427 9.82 9.38 9.67
C SER A 427 9.45 9.15 11.15
N VAL A 428 8.93 10.17 11.84
CA VAL A 428 8.52 10.08 13.24
C VAL A 428 7.25 9.25 13.42
N VAL A 429 6.25 9.43 12.56
CA VAL A 429 5.01 8.61 12.56
C VAL A 429 5.36 7.15 12.31
N LEU A 430 6.17 6.86 11.29
CA LEU A 430 6.56 5.50 10.95
C LEU A 430 7.30 4.82 12.10
N ARG A 431 8.22 5.53 12.76
CA ARG A 431 8.94 5.04 13.93
C ARG A 431 7.99 4.71 15.10
N ARG A 432 7.09 5.64 15.45
CA ARG A 432 6.15 5.48 16.58
C ARG A 432 5.11 4.39 16.32
N SER A 433 4.67 4.24 15.07
CA SER A 433 3.84 3.11 14.65
C SER A 433 4.53 1.77 14.83
N LYS A 434 5.85 1.66 14.55
CA LYS A 434 6.63 0.44 14.83
C LYS A 434 6.79 0.17 16.32
N GLU A 435 6.93 1.22 17.12
CA GLU A 435 7.04 1.13 18.58
C GLU A 435 5.73 0.60 19.22
N ALA A 436 4.57 0.84 18.60
CA ALA A 436 3.23 0.52 19.12
C ALA A 436 3.07 -0.92 19.62
N SER A 437 3.64 -1.91 18.92
CA SER A 437 3.54 -3.34 19.29
C SER A 437 4.41 -3.73 20.49
N THR A 438 5.36 -2.87 20.86
CA THR A 438 6.31 -3.11 21.96
C THR A 438 5.99 -2.30 23.22
N LEU A 439 4.99 -1.43 23.17
CA LEU A 439 4.59 -0.61 24.31
C LEU A 439 3.97 -1.46 25.42
N ASP A 440 4.25 -1.09 26.68
CA ASP A 440 3.43 -1.55 27.80
C ASP A 440 2.09 -0.79 27.77
N LEU A 441 1.08 -1.44 27.20
CA LEU A 441 -0.27 -0.91 27.05
C LEU A 441 -1.20 -1.36 28.20
N LYS A 442 -0.71 -2.19 29.12
CA LYS A 442 -1.49 -2.68 30.27
C LYS A 442 -1.47 -1.69 31.43
N THR A 443 -0.43 -0.86 31.52
CA THR A 443 -0.23 0.08 32.63
C THR A 443 -0.36 1.52 32.17
N LEU A 444 -1.22 2.30 32.83
CA LEU A 444 -1.29 3.75 32.62
C LEU A 444 -0.06 4.43 33.26
N LYS A 445 0.77 5.08 32.44
CA LYS A 445 2.00 5.78 32.85
C LYS A 445 1.79 7.28 33.10
#